data_AF-A0A7C3U7Z8-F1
#
_entry.id   AF-A0A7C3U7Z8-F1
#
_cell.length_a   1.000
_cell.length_b   1.000
_cell.length_c   1.000
_cell.angle_alpha   90.00
_cell.angle_beta   90.00
_cell.angle_gamma   90.00
#
_symmetry.space_group_name_H-M   'P 1'
#
loop_
_entity.id
_entity.type
_entity.pdbx_description
1 polymer ?
#
loop_
_entity_poly.entity_id
_entity_poly.type
_entity_poly.pdbx_seq_one_letter_code
_entity_poly.pdbx_strand_id
1 'polypeptide(L)'
;MSTPDRISEPTVAYATSVSNLHNPVILEHDGQPFAVVLSYEEFKKLQALRSDEERRIRLGWWSLERLLAEIHRRSSELSPEEIEAEITVARQEAKQVRHVTRGGR
;
A
#
# COMPACT_ATOMS: atom_id res chain seq x y z
N MET A 1 18.27 18.24 -8.95
CA MET A 1 18.34 17.57 -7.64
C MET A 1 19.32 18.36 -6.81
N SER A 2 18.83 19.21 -5.91
CA SER A 2 19.65 20.13 -5.14
C SER A 2 20.10 19.44 -3.85
N THR A 3 21.39 19.48 -3.57
CA THR A 3 22.01 18.87 -2.39
C THR A 3 21.72 19.71 -1.13
N PRO A 4 21.42 19.09 0.02
CA PRO A 4 21.17 19.81 1.26
C PRO A 4 22.46 20.43 1.82
N ASP A 5 22.36 21.64 2.34
CA ASP A 5 23.45 22.33 3.02
C ASP A 5 23.68 21.73 4.42
N ARG A 6 24.95 21.42 4.74
CA ARG A 6 25.39 20.82 6.01
C ARG A 6 26.19 21.84 6.83
N ILE A 7 25.89 21.93 8.12
CA ILE A 7 26.61 22.78 9.08
C ILE A 7 27.08 21.89 10.24
N SER A 8 28.39 21.86 10.49
CA SER A 8 29.02 21.10 11.58
C SER A 8 29.66 22.07 12.59
N GLU A 9 29.32 21.97 13.88
CA GLU A 9 29.97 22.73 14.95
C GLU A 9 31.13 21.93 15.56
N PRO A 10 32.34 22.49 15.61
CA PRO A 10 32.83 22.94 16.91
C PRO A 10 33.56 24.28 16.80
N THR A 11 33.28 25.20 17.73
CA THR A 11 33.75 26.60 17.83
C THR A 11 32.70 27.60 17.37
N VAL A 12 32.15 28.29 18.38
CA VAL A 12 31.22 29.40 18.30
C VAL A 12 31.71 30.46 17.31
N ALA A 13 31.19 30.41 16.09
CA ALA A 13 30.91 31.59 15.31
C ALA A 13 29.39 31.62 15.18
N TYR A 14 28.72 32.62 15.73
CA TYR A 14 27.35 32.94 15.38
C TYR A 14 27.32 33.30 13.89
N ALA A 15 27.43 32.31 13.02
CA ALA A 15 27.18 32.43 11.61
C ALA A 15 25.65 32.48 11.51
N THR A 16 25.09 33.68 11.56
CA THR A 16 23.77 33.94 11.01
C THR A 16 23.84 33.76 9.50
N SER A 17 23.96 32.50 9.06
CA SER A 17 23.60 32.13 7.71
C SER A 17 22.12 32.40 7.59
N VAL A 18 21.74 33.40 6.79
CA VAL A 18 20.37 33.57 6.31
C VAL A 18 20.14 32.43 5.31
N SER A 19 19.98 31.22 5.84
CA SER A 19 19.71 30.05 5.02
C SER A 19 18.30 30.20 4.49
N ASN A 20 18.18 30.30 3.17
CA ASN A 20 16.88 30.24 2.52
C ASN A 20 16.31 28.83 2.74
N LEU A 21 15.36 28.70 3.67
CA LEU A 21 14.73 27.43 4.07
C LEU A 21 13.85 26.80 2.97
N HIS A 22 13.99 27.23 1.72
CA HIS A 22 13.54 26.47 0.55
C HIS A 22 14.21 25.09 0.46
N ASN A 23 15.45 24.97 0.95
CA ASN A 23 16.11 23.68 1.11
C ASN A 23 16.15 23.30 2.61
N PRO A 24 15.82 22.06 2.99
CA PRO A 24 15.96 21.61 4.38
C PRO A 24 17.43 21.64 4.80
N VAL A 25 17.69 22.15 6.01
CA VAL A 25 19.01 22.17 6.63
C VAL A 25 19.09 21.02 7.62
N ILE A 26 20.16 20.24 7.54
CA ILE A 26 20.41 19.13 8.48
C ILE A 26 21.38 19.64 9.55
N LEU A 27 20.96 19.56 10.81
CA LEU A 27 21.80 19.83 11.97
C LEU A 27 22.48 18.55 12.41
N GLU A 28 23.80 18.60 12.54
CA GLU A 28 24.64 17.47 12.94
C GLU A 28 25.28 17.73 14.32
N HIS A 29 25.35 16.70 15.15
CA HIS A 29 26.08 16.70 16.42
C HIS A 29 27.03 15.50 16.43
N ASP A 30 28.32 15.71 16.71
CA ASP A 30 29.38 14.70 16.60
C ASP A 30 29.40 13.98 15.24
N GLY A 31 29.10 14.71 14.16
CA GLY A 31 29.05 14.17 12.79
C GLY A 31 27.82 13.30 12.50
N GLN A 32 26.86 13.21 13.42
CA GLN A 32 25.59 12.50 13.23
C GLN A 32 24.42 13.47 13.05
N PRO A 33 23.51 13.24 12.10
CA PRO A 33 22.33 14.07 11.94
C PRO A 33 21.39 13.91 13.14
N PHE A 34 21.06 15.01 13.80
CA PHE A 34 20.18 15.02 14.97
C PHE A 34 18.85 15.73 14.72
N ALA A 35 18.82 16.76 13.87
CA ALA A 35 17.61 17.49 13.56
C ALA A 35 17.58 17.98 12.11
N VAL A 36 16.38 18.21 11.59
CA VAL A 36 16.15 18.83 10.27
C VAL A 36 15.33 20.09 10.47
N VAL A 37 15.86 21.20 9.96
CA VAL A 37 15.18 22.49 9.94
C VAL A 37 14.62 22.72 8.55
N LEU A 38 13.33 23.00 8.48
CA LEU A 38 12.61 23.30 7.24
C LEU A 38 11.66 24.46 7.46
N SER A 39 11.22 25.09 6.38
CA SER A 39 10.20 26.14 6.48
C SER A 39 8.90 25.58 7.08
N TYR A 40 8.20 26.43 7.84
CA TYR A 40 6.94 26.02 8.46
C TYR A 40 5.87 25.62 7.43
N GLU A 41 5.85 26.28 6.27
CA GLU A 41 4.96 25.92 5.17
C GLU A 41 5.23 24.51 4.66
N GLU A 42 6.49 24.16 4.47
CA GLU A 42 6.88 22.82 4.03
C GLU A 42 6.53 21.76 5.08
N PHE A 43 6.70 22.09 6.36
CA PHE A 43 6.30 21.21 7.46
C PHE A 43 4.79 20.93 7.43
N LYS A 44 3.98 21.97 7.20
CA LYS A 44 2.53 21.81 7.07
C LYS A 44 2.13 20.94 5.87
N LYS A 45 2.80 21.10 4.73
CA LYS A 45 2.54 20.25 3.55
C LYS A 45 2.84 18.79 3.86
N LEU A 46 3.98 18.50 4.48
CA LEU A 46 4.36 17.13 4.86
C LEU A 46 3.37 16.52 5.86
N GLN A 47 2.87 17.31 6.82
CA GLN A 47 1.82 16.84 7.74
C GLN A 47 0.49 16.53 7.02
N ALA A 48 0.09 17.37 6.07
CA ALA A 48 -1.12 17.12 5.29
C ALA A 48 -0.99 15.83 4.47
N LEU A 49 0.14 15.65 3.77
CA LEU A 49 0.43 14.43 2.99
C LEU A 49 0.41 13.18 3.87
N ARG A 50 1.01 13.23 5.07
CA ARG A 50 0.97 12.13 6.03
C ARG A 50 -0.47 11.80 6.44
N SER A 51 -1.26 12.82 6.74
CA SER A 51 -2.66 12.64 7.17
C SER A 51 -3.53 12.01 6.07
N ASP A 52 -3.29 12.41 4.82
CA ASP A 52 -3.98 11.87 3.66
C ASP A 52 -3.60 10.42 3.39
N GLU A 53 -2.31 10.09 3.49
CA GLU A 53 -1.84 8.71 3.31
C GLU A 53 -2.39 7.77 4.39
N GLU A 54 -2.37 8.20 5.66
CA GLU A 54 -2.99 7.47 6.76
C GLU A 54 -4.49 7.23 6.52
N ARG A 55 -5.19 8.22 5.95
CA ARG A 55 -6.61 8.07 5.58
C ARG A 55 -6.79 7.06 4.44
N ARG A 56 -5.97 7.12 3.40
CA ARG A 56 -6.02 6.19 2.25
C ARG A 56 -5.80 4.76 2.70
N ILE A 57 -4.81 4.52 3.56
CA ILE A 57 -4.52 3.20 4.13
C ILE A 57 -5.72 2.69 4.92
N ARG A 58 -6.29 3.50 5.81
CA ARG A 58 -7.48 3.12 6.59
C ARG A 58 -8.68 2.76 5.70
N LEU A 59 -8.96 3.57 4.68
CA LEU A 59 -10.05 3.31 3.74
C LEU A 59 -9.78 2.05 2.90
N GLY A 60 -8.52 1.81 2.51
CA GLY A 60 -8.11 0.60 1.81
C GLY A 60 -8.37 -0.66 2.65
N TRP A 61 -7.96 -0.65 3.92
CA TRP A 61 -8.23 -1.75 4.85
C TRP A 61 -9.72 -1.99 5.05
N TRP A 62 -10.49 -0.93 5.29
CA TRP A 62 -11.94 -1.06 5.43
C TRP A 62 -12.62 -1.64 4.18
N SER A 63 -12.17 -1.21 2.98
CA SER A 63 -12.68 -1.74 1.72
C SER A 63 -12.36 -3.23 1.53
N LEU A 64 -11.13 -3.64 1.90
CA LEU A 64 -10.72 -5.03 1.86
C LEU A 64 -11.54 -5.90 2.82
N GLU A 65 -11.72 -5.47 4.08
CA GLU A 65 -12.54 -6.18 5.06
C GLU A 65 -13.97 -6.37 4.56
N ARG A 66 -14.55 -5.33 3.95
CA ARG A 66 -15.88 -5.40 3.34
C ARG A 66 -15.94 -6.41 2.19
N LEU A 67 -14.92 -6.44 1.33
CA LEU A 67 -14.83 -7.39 0.23
C LEU A 67 -14.69 -8.83 0.73
N LEU A 68 -13.86 -9.05 1.74
CA LEU A 68 -13.69 -10.37 2.36
C LEU A 68 -15.00 -10.85 3.01
N ALA A 69 -15.69 -9.97 3.73
CA ALA A 69 -17.00 -10.30 4.30
C ALA A 69 -18.02 -10.68 3.22
N GLU A 70 -18.06 -9.96 2.09
CA GLU A 70 -18.96 -10.29 0.99
C GLU A 70 -18.59 -11.62 0.31
N ILE A 71 -17.30 -11.90 0.11
CA ILE A 71 -16.84 -13.18 -0.44
C ILE A 71 -17.22 -14.31 0.50
N HIS A 72 -16.92 -14.20 1.80
CA HIS A 72 -17.27 -15.23 2.79
C HIS A 72 -18.78 -15.42 2.93
N ARG A 73 -19.58 -14.36 2.73
CA ARG A 73 -21.04 -14.45 2.71
C ARG A 73 -21.57 -15.18 1.47
N ARG A 74 -20.89 -15.04 0.32
CA ARG A 74 -21.24 -15.74 -0.93
C ARG A 74 -20.71 -17.17 -0.98
N SER A 75 -19.58 -17.45 -0.34
CA SER A 75 -18.94 -18.76 -0.35
C SER A 75 -19.53 -19.70 0.71
N SER A 76 -20.83 -20.01 0.63
CA SER A 76 -21.39 -21.22 1.26
C SER A 76 -22.78 -21.59 0.76
N GLU A 77 -23.17 -21.27 -0.47
CA GLU A 77 -24.45 -21.77 -1.01
C GLU A 77 -24.37 -23.22 -1.46
N LEU A 78 -23.17 -23.72 -1.76
CA LEU A 78 -22.95 -25.12 -2.11
C LEU A 78 -22.05 -25.78 -1.08
N SER A 79 -22.52 -26.86 -0.48
CA SER A 79 -21.69 -27.74 0.34
C SER A 79 -20.62 -28.42 -0.55
N PRO A 80 -19.49 -28.86 0.03
CA PRO A 80 -18.49 -29.63 -0.70
C PRO A 80 -19.10 -30.84 -1.44
N GLU A 81 -20.10 -31.47 -0.86
CA GLU A 81 -20.83 -32.60 -1.45
C GLU A 81 -21.69 -32.17 -2.65
N GLU A 82 -22.33 -31.01 -2.59
CA GLU A 82 -23.11 -30.45 -3.72
C GLU A 82 -22.19 -30.09 -4.90
N ILE A 83 -21.01 -29.56 -4.60
CA ILE A 83 -19.97 -29.28 -5.60
C ILE A 83 -19.49 -30.59 -6.25
N GLU A 84 -19.20 -31.65 -5.47
CA GLU A 84 -18.79 -32.94 -6.02
C GLU A 84 -19.89 -33.61 -6.85
N ALA A 85 -21.16 -33.47 -6.43
CA ALA A 85 -22.30 -33.98 -7.15
C ALA A 85 -22.43 -33.30 -8.53
N GLU A 86 -22.34 -31.98 -8.59
CA GLU A 86 -22.41 -31.22 -9.85
C GLU A 86 -21.25 -31.56 -10.80
N ILE A 87 -20.02 -31.67 -10.28
CA ILE A 87 -18.84 -32.09 -11.06
C ILE A 87 -19.04 -33.49 -11.64
N THR A 88 -19.63 -34.41 -10.87
CA THR A 88 -19.87 -35.79 -11.30
C THR A 88 -20.91 -35.84 -12.42
N VAL A 89 -22.00 -35.06 -12.31
CA VAL A 89 -23.02 -34.92 -13.35
C VAL A 89 -22.40 -34.38 -14.65
N ALA A 90 -21.65 -33.27 -14.58
CA ALA A 90 -21.00 -32.68 -15.74
C ALA A 90 -20.02 -33.64 -16.44
N ARG A 91 -19.28 -34.45 -15.66
CA ARG A 91 -18.39 -35.50 -16.21
C ARG A 91 -19.15 -36.60 -16.95
N GLN A 92 -20.30 -37.02 -16.43
CA GLN A 92 -21.12 -38.04 -17.07
C GLN A 92 -21.73 -37.53 -18.38
N GLU A 93 -22.24 -36.30 -18.39
CA GLU A 93 -22.75 -35.65 -19.61
C GLU A 93 -21.66 -35.53 -20.68
N ALA A 94 -20.46 -35.06 -20.32
CA ALA A 94 -19.33 -34.97 -21.25
C ALA A 94 -18.92 -36.35 -21.81
N LYS A 95 -19.02 -37.41 -21.00
CA LYS A 95 -18.74 -38.78 -21.45
C LYS A 95 -19.81 -39.28 -22.43
N GLN A 96 -21.09 -39.00 -22.17
CA GLN A 96 -22.18 -39.37 -23.07
C GLN A 96 -22.06 -38.63 -24.42
N VAL A 97 -21.80 -37.33 -24.41
CA VAL A 97 -21.55 -36.54 -25.63
C VAL A 97 -20.42 -37.16 -26.45
N ARG A 98 -19.29 -37.50 -25.81
CA ARG A 98 -18.16 -38.16 -26.49
C ARG A 98 -18.51 -39.52 -27.09
N HIS A 99 -19.36 -40.31 -26.44
CA HIS A 99 -19.79 -41.61 -27.00
C HIS A 99 -20.75 -41.44 -28.18
N VAL A 100 -21.67 -40.47 -28.12
CA VAL A 100 -22.58 -40.15 -29.24
C VAL A 100 -21.81 -39.63 -30.46
N THR A 101 -20.82 -38.76 -30.25
CA THR A 101 -19.96 -38.25 -31.36
C THR A 101 -19.04 -39.32 -31.96
N ARG A 102 -18.76 -40.42 -31.23
CA ARG A 102 -17.83 -41.48 -31.66
C ARG A 102 -18.52 -42.72 -32.23
N GLY A 103 -19.82 -42.90 -31.97
CA GLY A 103 -20.65 -44.00 -32.50
C GLY A 103 -21.47 -43.65 -33.75
N GLY A 104 -21.49 -42.38 -34.17
CA GLY A 104 -22.11 -41.94 -35.43
C GLY A 104 -21.12 -41.93 -36.59
N ARG A 105 -20.71 -43.12 -37.05
CA ARG A 105 -20.04 -43.31 -38.34
C ARG A 105 -20.35 -44.68 -38.91
#